data_AF-A0A9P1GVE6-F1
#
_entry.id   AF-A0A9P1GVE6-F1
#
_cell.length_a   1.000
_cell.length_b   1.000
_cell.length_c   1.000
_cell.angle_alpha   90.00
_cell.angle_beta   90.00
_cell.angle_gamma   90.00
#
_symmetry.space_group_name_H-M   'P 1'
#
loop_
_entity.id
_entity.type
_entity.pdbx_description
1 polymer ?
#
loop_
_entity_poly.entity_id
_entity_poly.type
_entity_poly.pdbx_seq_one_letter_code
_entity_poly.pdbx_strand_id
1 'polypeptide(L)'
;MCYVCRKDIGEEGYRHFCDHFRPDGDPKRCTECSRCNLWEADDTELLLRKAKEDAEKKWMEREKRALSGAERKFLETGFSGAGGRAVVETMLTRRRIPTLPEFLDTILELMFY
;
A
#
# COMPACT_ATOMS: atom_id res chain seq x y z
N MET A 1 -19.79 16.80 5.35
CA MET A 1 -18.40 16.62 5.84
C MET A 1 -17.39 17.29 4.90
N CYS A 2 -16.50 18.12 5.43
CA CYS A 2 -15.36 18.71 4.71
C CYS A 2 -14.13 17.79 4.78
N TYR A 3 -13.46 17.53 3.65
CA TYR A 3 -12.30 16.63 3.63
C TYR A 3 -11.04 17.24 4.24
N VAL A 4 -10.94 18.57 4.25
CA VAL A 4 -9.79 19.32 4.80
C VAL A 4 -9.82 19.37 6.32
N CYS A 5 -10.93 19.80 6.91
CA CYS A 5 -11.04 20.01 8.36
C CYS A 5 -11.88 18.94 9.08
N ARG A 6 -12.47 17.97 8.36
CA ARG A 6 -13.35 16.91 8.89
C ARG A 6 -14.61 17.40 9.62
N LYS A 7 -14.90 18.71 9.58
CA LYS A 7 -16.15 19.29 10.11
C LYS A 7 -17.35 18.88 9.26
N ASP A 8 -18.53 18.77 9.86
CA ASP A 8 -19.75 18.64 9.08
C ASP A 8 -20.16 19.99 8.46
N ILE A 9 -20.56 19.94 7.19
CA ILE A 9 -20.91 21.12 6.37
C ILE A 9 -22.34 21.01 5.84
N GLY A 10 -23.19 20.17 6.43
CA GLY A 10 -24.58 19.97 5.98
C GLY A 10 -25.40 21.27 5.96
N GLU A 11 -25.20 22.16 6.94
CA GLU A 11 -25.90 23.45 7.02
C GLU A 11 -25.18 24.59 6.26
N GLU A 12 -23.85 24.62 6.30
CA GLU A 12 -23.03 25.67 5.67
C GLU A 12 -22.91 25.47 4.14
N GLY A 13 -22.90 24.21 3.70
CA GLY A 13 -22.73 23.81 2.31
C GLY A 13 -21.42 24.30 1.69
N TYR A 14 -21.48 24.71 0.43
CA TYR A 14 -20.31 25.20 -0.30
C TYR A 14 -19.75 26.52 0.25
N ARG A 15 -20.49 27.26 1.09
CA ARG A 15 -20.00 28.50 1.73
C ARG A 15 -18.87 28.26 2.73
N HIS A 16 -18.66 27.01 3.13
CA HIS A 16 -17.52 26.60 3.93
C HIS A 16 -16.18 26.77 3.17
N PHE A 17 -16.23 26.70 1.84
CA PHE A 17 -15.05 26.85 1.00
C PHE A 17 -14.79 28.32 0.65
N CYS A 18 -13.54 28.60 0.35
CA CYS A 18 -13.08 29.92 -0.06
C CYS A 18 -13.50 30.24 -1.51
N ASP A 19 -14.13 31.39 -1.72
CA ASP A 19 -14.56 31.87 -3.06
C ASP A 19 -13.53 32.78 -3.74
N HIS A 20 -12.39 33.08 -3.10
CA HIS A 20 -11.36 33.92 -3.69
C HIS A 20 -10.78 33.29 -4.95
N PHE A 21 -10.70 34.11 -6.01
CA PHE A 21 -10.12 33.69 -7.27
C PHE A 21 -8.63 33.38 -7.12
N ARG A 22 -8.17 32.28 -7.72
CA ARG A 22 -6.78 31.84 -7.69
C ARG A 22 -6.27 31.66 -9.12
N PRO A 23 -5.33 32.50 -9.57
CA PRO A 23 -4.82 32.44 -10.94
C PRO A 23 -4.23 31.06 -11.29
N ASP A 24 -3.44 30.50 -10.37
CA ASP A 24 -2.70 29.25 -10.59
C ASP A 24 -3.39 28.01 -10.02
N GLY A 25 -4.57 28.16 -9.40
CA GLY A 25 -5.29 27.03 -8.79
C GLY A 25 -4.53 26.35 -7.65
N ASP A 26 -3.65 27.08 -6.95
CA ASP A 26 -2.77 26.50 -5.92
C ASP A 26 -3.54 25.66 -4.88
N PRO A 27 -3.00 24.50 -4.48
CA PRO A 27 -3.59 23.65 -3.44
C PRO A 27 -3.46 24.28 -2.04
N LYS A 28 -2.69 25.37 -1.88
CA LYS A 28 -2.42 26.00 -0.58
C LYS A 28 -3.67 26.61 0.06
N ARG A 29 -3.63 26.90 1.36
CA ARG A 29 -4.71 27.67 2.02
C ARG A 29 -4.73 29.11 1.53
N CYS A 30 -5.92 29.71 1.55
CA CYS A 30 -6.10 31.10 1.16
C CYS A 30 -5.40 32.01 2.20
N THR A 31 -4.74 33.06 1.74
CA THR A 31 -4.12 34.06 2.63
C THR A 31 -5.10 35.16 3.06
N GLU A 32 -6.23 35.30 2.36
CA GLU A 32 -7.22 36.36 2.58
C GLU A 32 -8.36 35.93 3.52
N CYS A 33 -8.56 34.62 3.72
CA CYS A 33 -9.58 34.12 4.63
C CYS A 33 -9.22 32.79 5.28
N SER A 34 -9.91 32.47 6.37
CA SER A 34 -9.76 31.22 7.12
C SER A 34 -10.65 30.07 6.62
N ARG A 35 -11.30 30.23 5.45
CA ARG A 35 -12.16 29.20 4.86
C ARG A 35 -11.31 28.10 4.21
N CYS A 36 -11.84 26.87 4.17
CA CYS A 36 -11.11 25.74 3.59
C CYS A 36 -10.93 25.94 2.08
N ASN A 37 -9.79 25.50 1.54
CA ASN A 37 -9.63 25.44 0.10
C ASN A 37 -10.37 24.19 -0.44
N LEU A 38 -11.13 24.36 -1.52
CA LEU A 38 -11.83 23.25 -2.16
C LEU A 38 -10.85 22.29 -2.85
N TRP A 39 -9.71 22.82 -3.31
CA TRP A 39 -8.69 22.10 -4.08
C TRP A 39 -7.46 21.73 -3.24
N GLU A 40 -7.56 21.76 -1.91
CA GLU A 40 -6.46 21.34 -1.04
C GLU A 40 -6.20 19.85 -1.26
N ALA A 41 -5.02 19.53 -1.79
CA ALA A 41 -4.53 18.17 -1.91
C ALA A 41 -3.46 17.96 -0.84
N ASP A 42 -3.70 17.01 0.05
CA ASP A 42 -2.66 16.54 0.96
C ASP A 42 -1.53 15.90 0.17
N ASP A 43 -0.29 16.08 0.63
CA ASP A 43 0.86 15.34 0.11
C ASP A 43 0.77 13.88 0.58
N THR A 44 0.10 13.07 -0.23
CA THR A 44 -0.14 11.65 0.02
C THR A 44 1.16 10.87 0.13
N GLU A 45 2.21 11.26 -0.59
CA GLU A 45 3.51 10.59 -0.57
C GLU A 45 4.19 10.76 0.78
N LEU A 46 4.19 11.99 1.32
CA LEU A 46 4.72 12.26 2.65
C LEU A 46 3.92 11.52 3.74
N LEU A 47 2.60 11.43 3.61
CA LEU A 47 1.75 10.69 4.54
C LEU A 47 2.04 9.18 4.50
N LEU A 48 2.16 8.60 3.31
CA LEU A 48 2.47 7.18 3.12
C LEU A 48 3.85 6.84 3.69
N ARG A 49 4.85 7.69 3.45
CA ARG A 49 6.20 7.49 3.99
C ARG A 49 6.20 7.49 5.52
N LYS A 50 5.55 8.48 6.15
CA LYS A 50 5.43 8.53 7.62
C LYS A 50 4.69 7.33 8.18
N ALA A 51 3.58 6.94 7.56
CA ALA A 51 2.81 5.78 7.99
C ALA A 51 3.62 4.48 7.91
N LYS A 52 4.43 4.33 6.85
CA LYS A 52 5.37 3.21 6.69
C LYS A 52 6.43 3.21 7.79
N GLU A 53 7.10 4.32 8.02
CA GLU A 53 8.13 4.46 9.05
C GLU A 53 7.59 4.14 10.46
N ASP A 54 6.39 4.64 10.79
CA ASP A 54 5.73 4.36 12.06
C ASP A 54 5.36 2.88 12.21
N ALA A 55 4.90 2.24 11.13
CA ALA A 55 4.58 0.82 11.13
C ALA A 55 5.84 -0.03 11.32
N GLU A 56 6.92 0.27 10.61
CA GLU A 56 8.22 -0.39 10.75
C GLU A 56 8.77 -0.24 12.17
N LYS A 57 8.70 0.96 12.75
CA LYS A 57 9.16 1.22 14.12
C LYS A 57 8.36 0.41 15.15
N LYS A 58 7.03 0.45 15.07
CA LYS A 58 6.15 -0.34 15.97
C LYS A 58 6.37 -1.83 15.81
N TRP A 59 6.65 -2.28 14.59
CA TRP A 59 6.96 -3.68 14.30
C TRP A 59 8.30 -4.09 14.96
N MET A 60 9.36 -3.30 14.78
CA MET A 60 10.67 -3.53 15.41
C MET A 60 10.59 -3.56 16.95
N GLU A 61 9.84 -2.63 17.55
CA GLU A 61 9.63 -2.57 19.00
C GLU A 61 8.91 -3.82 19.54
N ARG A 62 7.93 -4.34 18.80
CA ARG A 62 7.19 -5.55 19.19
C ARG A 62 8.04 -6.81 19.05
N GLU A 63 8.78 -6.93 17.95
CA GLU A 63 9.44 -8.19 17.63
C GLU A 63 10.79 -8.38 18.32
N LYS A 64 11.44 -7.29 18.78
CA LYS A 64 12.73 -7.29 19.52
C LYS A 64 13.81 -8.20 18.93
N ARG A 65 13.69 -8.57 17.64
CA ARG A 65 14.57 -9.47 16.91
C ARG A 65 14.91 -8.83 15.58
N ALA A 66 16.17 -8.96 15.17
CA ALA A 66 16.54 -8.61 13.80
C ALA A 66 15.94 -9.67 12.87
N LEU A 67 15.29 -9.21 11.78
CA LEU A 67 14.85 -10.10 10.71
C LEU A 67 16.05 -10.88 10.19
N SER A 68 15.90 -12.19 10.05
CA SER A 68 16.86 -12.97 9.28
C SER A 68 16.83 -12.52 7.80
N GLY A 69 17.95 -12.70 7.08
CA GLY A 69 18.04 -12.27 5.68
C GLY A 69 16.99 -12.92 4.76
N ALA A 70 16.50 -14.10 5.12
CA ALA A 70 15.44 -14.80 4.38
C ALA A 70 14.06 -14.13 4.59
N GLU A 71 13.75 -13.73 5.82
CA GLU A 71 12.48 -13.05 6.15
C GLU A 71 12.41 -11.65 5.52
N ARG A 72 13.54 -10.92 5.51
CA ARG A 72 13.64 -9.63 4.79
C ARG A 72 13.32 -9.79 3.31
N LYS A 73 13.93 -10.76 2.64
CA LYS A 73 13.68 -11.02 1.21
C LYS A 73 12.24 -11.44 0.96
N PHE A 74 11.63 -12.20 1.86
CA PHE A 74 10.22 -12.56 1.76
C PHE A 74 9.29 -11.35 1.83
N LEU A 75 9.51 -10.44 2.80
CA LEU A 75 8.71 -9.22 2.93
C LEU A 75 8.89 -8.27 1.74
N GLU A 76 10.09 -8.21 1.17
CA GLU A 76 10.40 -7.36 0.02
C GLU A 76 9.82 -7.90 -1.29
N THR A 77 9.79 -9.23 -1.45
CA THR A 77 9.39 -9.88 -2.73
C THR A 77 7.95 -10.40 -2.70
N GLY A 78 7.32 -10.49 -1.52
CA GLY A 78 5.94 -10.97 -1.35
C GLY A 78 5.71 -12.46 -1.63
N PHE A 79 6.74 -13.19 -2.08
CA PHE A 79 6.64 -14.59 -2.48
C PHE A 79 7.51 -15.49 -1.60
N SER A 80 6.88 -16.45 -0.91
CA SER A 80 7.58 -17.48 -0.15
C SER A 80 8.09 -18.51 -1.13
N GLY A 81 9.41 -18.63 -1.25
CA GLY A 81 10.07 -19.68 -2.04
C GLY A 81 9.81 -21.12 -1.57
N ALA A 82 8.72 -21.37 -0.83
CA ALA A 82 8.27 -22.70 -0.44
C ALA A 82 7.83 -23.53 -1.66
N GLY A 83 7.24 -22.89 -2.68
CA GLY A 83 6.86 -23.59 -3.93
C GLY A 83 8.06 -24.02 -4.77
N GLY A 84 9.19 -23.32 -4.66
CA GLY A 84 10.40 -23.63 -5.43
C GLY A 84 11.05 -24.94 -4.99
N ARG A 85 11.09 -25.25 -3.69
CA ARG A 85 11.67 -26.51 -3.19
C ARG A 85 10.81 -27.71 -3.58
N ALA A 86 9.49 -27.63 -3.45
CA ALA A 86 8.59 -28.71 -3.83
C ALA A 86 8.61 -29.01 -5.34
N VAL A 87 8.66 -27.97 -6.18
CA VAL A 87 8.76 -28.13 -7.65
C VAL A 87 10.13 -28.66 -8.07
N VAL A 88 11.23 -28.16 -7.48
CA VAL A 88 12.59 -28.65 -7.78
C VAL A 88 12.80 -30.08 -7.30
N GLU A 89 12.24 -30.46 -6.14
CA GLU A 89 12.29 -31.83 -5.61
C GLU A 89 11.47 -32.79 -6.46
N THR A 90 10.27 -32.38 -6.91
CA THR A 90 9.44 -33.19 -7.82
C THR A 90 10.12 -33.34 -9.20
N MET A 91 10.79 -32.30 -9.69
CA MET A 91 11.57 -32.34 -10.94
C MET A 91 12.79 -33.25 -10.87
N LEU A 92 13.54 -33.25 -9.75
CA LEU A 92 14.72 -34.10 -9.55
C LEU A 92 14.34 -35.58 -9.41
N THR A 93 13.22 -35.87 -8.72
CA THR A 93 12.76 -37.25 -8.51
C THR A 93 12.23 -37.91 -9.78
N ARG A 94 11.75 -37.13 -10.78
CA ARG A 94 11.10 -37.68 -11.99
C ARG A 94 11.91 -37.64 -13.28
N ARG A 95 13.13 -37.07 -13.33
CA ARG A 95 14.00 -36.99 -14.54
C ARG A 95 13.25 -36.62 -15.84
N ARG A 96 12.16 -35.88 -15.74
CA ARG A 96 11.28 -35.53 -16.86
C ARG A 96 10.81 -34.09 -16.67
N ILE A 97 10.98 -33.29 -17.71
CA ILE A 97 10.48 -31.92 -17.77
C ILE A 97 8.98 -32.03 -18.13
N PRO A 98 8.06 -31.61 -17.24
CA PRO A 98 6.63 -31.67 -17.53
C PRO A 98 6.28 -30.70 -18.66
N THR A 99 5.28 -31.07 -19.43
CA THR A 99 4.72 -30.20 -20.46
C THR A 99 3.88 -29.08 -19.81
N LEU A 100 3.70 -27.95 -20.50
CA LEU A 100 2.93 -26.80 -19.99
C LEU A 100 1.55 -27.17 -19.40
N PRO A 101 0.76 -28.09 -20.01
CA PRO A 101 -0.52 -28.51 -19.44
C PRO A 101 -0.39 -29.19 -18.07
N GLU A 102 0.56 -30.11 -17.92
CA GLU A 102 0.78 -30.85 -16.67
C GLU A 102 1.24 -29.93 -15.53
N PHE A 103 2.00 -28.90 -15.86
CA PHE A 103 2.42 -27.87 -14.91
C PHE A 103 1.23 -27.02 -14.43
N LEU A 104 0.34 -26.62 -15.34
CA LEU A 104 -0.86 -25.87 -14.99
C LEU A 104 -1.83 -26.71 -14.14
N ASP A 105 -2.02 -27.99 -14.48
CA ASP A 105 -2.86 -28.90 -13.68
C ASP A 105 -2.30 -29.08 -12.26
N THR A 106 -0.97 -29.20 -12.11
CA THR A 106 -0.33 -29.28 -10.78
C THR A 106 -0.53 -28.00 -9.96
N ILE A 107 -0.47 -26.83 -10.60
CA ILE A 107 -0.73 -25.54 -9.92
C ILE A 107 -2.19 -25.44 -9.50
N LEU A 108 -3.12 -25.84 -10.37
CA LEU A 108 -4.55 -25.78 -10.09
C LEU A 108 -4.92 -26.72 -8.94
N GLU A 109 -4.41 -27.95 -8.92
CA GLU A 109 -4.63 -28.87 -7.79
C GLU A 109 -4.08 -28.30 -6.47
N LEU A 110 -2.88 -27.70 -6.47
CA LEU A 110 -2.30 -27.10 -5.26
C LEU A 110 -3.07 -25.86 -4.77
N MET A 111 -3.71 -25.12 -5.67
CA MET A 111 -4.45 -23.91 -5.32
C MET A 111 -5.88 -24.18 -4.86
N PHE A 112 -6.51 -25.27 -5.31
CA PHE A 112 -7.94 -25.53 -5.13
C PHE A 112 -8.28 -26.81 -4.33
N TYR A 113 -7.29 -27.55 -3.84
CA TYR A 113 -7.45 -28.71 -2.96
C TYR A 113 -6.55 -28.58 -1.72
#